data_AF-A0A265N6A7-F1
#
_entry.id   AF-A0A265N6A7-F1
#
_cell.length_a   1.000
_cell.length_b   1.000
_cell.length_c   1.000
_cell.angle_alpha   90.00
_cell.angle_beta   90.00
_cell.angle_gamma   90.00
#
_symmetry.space_group_name_H-M   'P 1'
#
loop_
_entity.id
_entity.type
_entity.pdbx_description
1 polymer ?
#
loop_
_entity_poly.entity_id
_entity_poly.type
_entity_poly.pdbx_seq_one_letter_code
_entity_poly.pdbx_strand_id
1 'polypeptide(L)'
;MRLLMKLMVIGLFLGVVLGGSLKLAQALSGKKVYVLLLNVDYIPMLKELQMDEAEEFLLHLFVSIILVPVLYFLLKRINIHRKIFPYIIINLLIGGLLFCTTVLSGRTPDITDTAALSLWLSGHLIYGALVGAIIYYIRLDSDEN
;
A
#
# COMPACT_ATOMS: atom_id res chain seq x y z
N MET A 1 17.21 -5.66 -15.37
CA MET A 1 17.48 -6.03 -13.96
C MET A 1 17.62 -4.81 -13.03
N ARG A 2 18.35 -3.76 -13.42
CA ARG A 2 18.50 -2.54 -12.60
C ARG A 2 17.18 -1.80 -12.31
N LEU A 3 16.32 -1.59 -13.31
CA LEU A 3 15.02 -0.94 -13.12
C LEU A 3 14.11 -1.70 -12.15
N LEU A 4 13.97 -3.03 -12.35
CA LEU A 4 13.16 -3.87 -11.47
C LEU A 4 13.60 -3.77 -10.00
N MET A 5 14.90 -3.83 -9.74
CA MET A 5 15.44 -3.67 -8.39
C MET A 5 15.13 -2.29 -7.81
N LYS A 6 15.26 -1.20 -8.59
CA LYS A 6 14.90 0.15 -8.13
C LYS A 6 13.41 0.22 -7.74
N LEU A 7 12.52 -0.35 -8.56
CA LEU A 7 11.08 -0.39 -8.28
C LEU A 7 10.75 -1.20 -7.01
N MET A 8 11.41 -2.34 -6.81
CA MET A 8 11.27 -3.14 -5.59
C MET A 8 11.75 -2.39 -4.34
N VAL A 9 12.87 -1.68 -4.42
CA VAL A 9 13.38 -0.84 -3.32
C VAL A 9 12.43 0.31 -3.00
N ILE A 10 11.83 0.94 -4.02
CA ILE A 10 10.80 1.96 -3.83
C ILE A 10 9.59 1.37 -3.09
N GLY A 11 9.13 0.18 -3.49
CA GLY A 11 8.08 -0.55 -2.79
C GLY A 11 8.42 -0.79 -1.33
N LEU A 12 9.59 -1.39 -1.05
CA LEU A 12 10.04 -1.62 0.33
C LEU A 12 10.05 -0.33 1.17
N PHE A 13 10.71 0.73 0.67
CA PHE A 13 10.84 1.98 1.42
C PHE A 13 9.49 2.65 1.66
N LEU A 14 8.65 2.77 0.63
CA LEU A 14 7.35 3.42 0.75
C LEU A 14 6.32 2.56 1.50
N GLY A 15 6.44 1.23 1.47
CA GLY A 15 5.67 0.33 2.32
C GLY A 15 5.96 0.59 3.80
N VAL A 16 7.23 0.80 4.17
CA VAL A 16 7.62 1.21 5.53
C VAL A 16 7.03 2.56 5.89
N VAL A 17 7.10 3.55 4.99
CA VAL A 17 6.51 4.89 5.20
C VAL A 17 4.99 4.79 5.42
N LEU A 18 4.27 4.01 4.61
CA LEU A 18 2.83 3.80 4.75
C LEU A 18 2.48 3.13 6.08
N GLY A 19 3.19 2.05 6.43
CA GLY A 19 3.03 1.32 7.69
C GLY A 19 3.23 2.23 8.90
N GLY A 20 4.34 2.97 8.94
CA GLY A 20 4.62 3.92 10.01
C GLY A 20 3.58 5.04 10.10
N SER A 21 3.12 5.55 8.96
CA SER A 21 2.10 6.61 8.91
C SER A 21 0.76 6.14 9.48
N LEU A 22 0.31 4.93 9.10
CA LEU A 22 -0.94 4.36 9.63
C LEU A 22 -0.80 3.93 11.09
N LYS A 23 0.37 3.45 11.52
CA LYS A 23 0.66 3.15 12.93
C LYS A 23 0.57 4.41 13.79
N LEU A 24 1.15 5.52 13.34
CA LEU A 24 1.04 6.81 13.98
C LEU A 24 -0.41 7.32 14.00
N ALA A 25 -1.11 7.24 12.85
CA ALA A 25 -2.52 7.64 12.76
C ALA A 25 -3.40 6.85 13.73
N GLN A 26 -3.18 5.54 13.87
CA GLN A 26 -3.86 4.70 14.86
C GLN A 26 -3.54 5.13 16.28
N ALA A 27 -2.27 5.38 16.62
CA ALA A 27 -1.87 5.81 17.96
C ALA A 27 -2.52 7.15 18.36
N LEU A 28 -2.68 8.08 17.40
CA LEU A 28 -3.27 9.40 17.66
C LEU A 28 -4.80 9.39 17.70
N SER A 29 -5.45 8.57 16.86
CA SER A 29 -6.91 8.58 16.69
C SER A 29 -7.65 7.46 17.43
N GLY A 30 -6.94 6.42 17.87
CA GLY A 30 -7.52 5.18 18.39
C GLY A 30 -8.20 4.30 17.33
N LYS A 31 -8.25 4.74 16.06
CA LYS A 31 -8.86 3.98 14.95
C LYS A 31 -7.92 2.87 14.50
N LYS A 32 -8.43 1.65 14.37
CA LYS A 32 -7.64 0.43 14.07
C LYS A 32 -7.12 0.32 12.63
N VAL A 33 -6.70 1.43 12.01
CA VAL A 33 -6.27 1.49 10.60
C VAL A 33 -4.93 0.81 10.33
N TYR A 34 -4.04 0.75 11.32
CA TYR A 34 -2.80 -0.04 11.20
C TYR A 34 -3.09 -1.53 11.36
N VAL A 35 -3.99 -1.91 12.27
CA VAL A 35 -4.46 -3.31 12.36
C VAL A 35 -5.11 -3.75 11.04
N LEU A 36 -5.87 -2.87 10.38
CA LEU A 36 -6.39 -3.14 9.04
C LEU A 36 -5.29 -3.35 7.99
N LEU A 37 -4.18 -2.60 8.07
CA LEU A 37 -3.04 -2.77 7.17
C LEU A 37 -2.40 -4.16 7.27
N LEU A 38 -2.34 -4.68 8.50
CA LEU A 38 -1.76 -5.97 8.84
C LEU A 38 -2.75 -7.13 8.68
N ASN A 39 -4.04 -6.82 8.51
CA ASN A 39 -5.09 -7.81 8.55
C ASN A 39 -4.96 -8.82 7.40
N VAL A 40 -4.76 -10.11 7.74
CA VAL A 40 -4.73 -11.23 6.78
C VAL A 40 -5.94 -12.16 6.93
N ASP A 41 -6.90 -11.82 7.79
CA ASP A 41 -8.03 -12.70 8.15
C ASP A 41 -8.94 -13.05 6.96
N TYR A 42 -8.90 -12.27 5.89
CA TYR A 42 -9.63 -12.54 4.65
C TYR A 42 -9.00 -13.67 3.81
N ILE A 43 -7.81 -14.16 4.18
CA ILE A 43 -7.11 -15.28 3.53
C ILE A 43 -7.24 -16.51 4.44
N PRO A 44 -8.06 -17.52 4.07
CA PRO A 44 -8.35 -18.67 4.95
C PRO A 44 -7.11 -19.39 5.48
N MET A 45 -6.09 -19.59 4.64
CA MET A 45 -4.86 -20.30 5.00
C MET A 45 -3.97 -19.51 6.00
N LEU A 46 -4.05 -18.18 5.99
CA LEU A 46 -3.24 -17.33 6.87
C LEU A 46 -3.98 -16.99 8.17
N LYS A 47 -5.32 -16.96 8.14
CA LYS A 47 -6.16 -16.66 9.31
C LYS A 47 -5.92 -17.62 10.49
N GLU A 48 -5.62 -18.88 10.20
CA GLU A 48 -5.36 -19.92 11.20
C GLU A 48 -3.94 -19.83 11.78
N LEU A 49 -3.03 -19.09 11.13
CA LEU A 49 -1.66 -18.90 11.60
C LEU A 49 -1.64 -17.81 12.68
N GLN A 50 -1.07 -18.14 13.84
CA GLN A 50 -0.82 -17.15 14.89
C GLN A 50 0.41 -16.32 14.52
N MET A 51 0.19 -15.29 13.71
CA MET A 51 1.23 -14.37 13.27
C MET A 51 1.40 -13.23 14.28
N ASP A 52 2.64 -12.86 14.56
CA ASP A 52 2.92 -11.63 15.29
C ASP A 52 2.87 -10.39 14.39
N GLU A 53 2.94 -9.21 15.00
CA GLU A 53 2.88 -7.92 14.27
C GLU A 53 3.98 -7.81 13.20
N ALA A 54 5.19 -8.31 13.49
CA ALA A 54 6.32 -8.20 12.58
C ALA A 54 6.12 -9.10 11.36
N GLU A 55 5.61 -10.32 11.55
CA GLU A 55 5.31 -11.26 10.48
C GLU A 55 4.19 -10.72 9.57
N GLU A 56 3.11 -10.19 10.13
CA GLU A 56 2.03 -9.56 9.35
C GLU A 56 2.54 -8.35 8.56
N PHE A 57 3.41 -7.55 9.18
CA PHE A 57 3.99 -6.39 8.52
C PHE A 57 4.95 -6.77 7.40
N LEU A 58 5.73 -7.84 7.56
CA LEU A 58 6.58 -8.38 6.50
C LEU A 58 5.77 -8.86 5.29
N LEU A 59 4.63 -9.51 5.51
CA LEU A 59 3.69 -9.86 4.43
C LEU A 59 3.19 -8.62 3.71
N HIS A 60 2.84 -7.56 4.45
CA HIS A 60 2.43 -6.30 3.84
C HIS A 60 3.55 -5.67 2.99
N LEU A 61 4.78 -5.64 3.49
CA LEU A 61 5.93 -5.15 2.73
C LEU A 61 6.16 -5.96 1.46
N PHE A 62 5.98 -7.28 1.51
CA PHE A 62 6.08 -8.13 0.33
C PHE A 62 5.05 -7.74 -0.75
N VAL A 63 3.80 -7.47 -0.37
CA VAL A 63 2.77 -6.97 -1.29
C VAL A 63 3.22 -5.65 -1.92
N SER A 64 3.74 -4.71 -1.13
CA SER A 64 4.21 -3.41 -1.63
C SER A 64 5.41 -3.53 -2.60
N ILE A 65 6.38 -4.40 -2.30
CA ILE A 65 7.55 -4.70 -3.15
C ILE A 65 7.11 -5.21 -4.53
N ILE A 66 6.06 -6.03 -4.60
CA ILE A 66 5.53 -6.56 -5.86
C ILE A 66 4.65 -5.53 -6.57
N LEU A 67 3.82 -4.81 -5.82
CA LEU A 67 2.81 -3.89 -6.37
C LEU A 67 3.46 -2.78 -7.20
N VAL A 68 4.54 -2.17 -6.73
CA VAL A 68 5.19 -1.04 -7.43
C VAL A 68 5.69 -1.44 -8.84
N PRO A 69 6.49 -2.51 -9.02
CA PRO A 69 6.84 -3.02 -10.35
C PRO A 69 5.63 -3.34 -11.22
N VAL A 70 4.63 -4.04 -10.68
CA VAL A 70 3.42 -4.43 -11.42
C VAL A 70 2.70 -3.20 -11.96
N LEU A 71 2.42 -2.22 -11.10
CA LEU A 71 1.78 -0.96 -11.50
C LEU A 71 2.61 -0.22 -12.54
N TYR A 72 3.92 -0.08 -12.33
CA TYR A 72 4.80 0.58 -13.29
C TYR A 72 4.70 -0.05 -14.69
N PHE A 73 4.84 -1.38 -14.80
CA PHE A 73 4.81 -2.05 -16.09
C PHE A 73 3.42 -2.04 -16.75
N LEU A 74 2.34 -2.14 -15.96
CA LEU A 74 0.98 -2.00 -16.48
C LEU A 74 0.74 -0.59 -17.06
N LEU A 75 1.14 0.44 -16.34
CA LEU A 75 1.03 1.83 -16.80
C LEU A 75 1.99 2.14 -17.96
N LYS A 76 3.11 1.42 -18.06
CA LYS A 76 4.07 1.55 -19.17
C LYS A 76 3.46 1.06 -20.48
N ARG A 77 2.68 -0.03 -20.45
CA ARG A 77 1.98 -0.57 -21.65
C ARG A 77 1.03 0.43 -22.32
N ILE A 78 0.50 1.39 -21.56
CA ILE A 78 -0.39 2.45 -22.05
C ILE A 78 0.25 3.84 -22.00
N ASN A 79 1.58 3.92 -21.84
CA ASN A 79 2.37 5.16 -21.89
C ASN A 79 1.99 6.23 -20.84
N ILE A 80 1.42 5.86 -19.69
CA ILE A 80 1.09 6.81 -18.61
C ILE A 80 1.90 6.61 -17.33
N HIS A 81 2.86 5.70 -17.32
CA HIS A 81 3.73 5.40 -16.16
C HIS A 81 4.53 6.61 -15.63
N ARG A 82 4.72 7.67 -16.44
CA ARG A 82 5.37 8.92 -16.03
C ARG A 82 4.41 9.92 -15.40
N LYS A 83 3.10 9.66 -15.36
CA LYS A 83 2.14 10.54 -14.70
C LYS A 83 2.01 10.10 -13.25
N ILE A 84 1.98 11.05 -12.31
CA ILE A 84 1.79 10.77 -10.88
C ILE A 84 0.35 10.31 -10.61
N PHE A 85 -0.63 10.93 -11.27
CA PHE A 85 -2.06 10.75 -11.00
C PHE A 85 -2.57 9.30 -11.11
N PRO A 86 -2.18 8.49 -12.12
CA PRO A 86 -2.58 7.08 -12.19
C PRO A 86 -2.21 6.27 -10.94
N TYR A 87 -1.04 6.52 -10.34
CA TYR A 87 -0.63 5.82 -9.11
C TYR A 87 -1.52 6.20 -7.94
N ILE A 88 -1.90 7.48 -7.81
CA ILE A 88 -2.82 7.95 -6.76
C ILE A 88 -4.18 7.24 -6.91
N ILE A 89 -4.77 7.31 -8.11
CA ILE A 89 -6.10 6.75 -8.35
C ILE A 89 -6.12 5.24 -8.11
N ILE A 90 -5.15 4.50 -8.63
CA ILE A 90 -5.12 3.04 -8.45
C ILE A 90 -4.91 2.67 -6.99
N ASN A 91 -4.04 3.36 -6.25
CA ASN A 91 -3.84 3.07 -4.81
C ASN A 91 -5.06 3.45 -3.97
N LEU A 92 -5.79 4.51 -4.32
CA LEU A 92 -7.07 4.84 -3.67
C LEU A 92 -8.14 3.78 -3.95
N LEU A 93 -8.22 3.26 -5.19
CA LEU A 93 -9.15 2.19 -5.54
C LEU A 93 -8.80 0.89 -4.80
N ILE A 94 -7.53 0.49 -4.79
CA ILE A 94 -7.06 -0.68 -4.03
C ILE A 94 -7.35 -0.49 -2.54
N GLY A 95 -7.00 0.66 -1.97
CA GLY A 95 -7.28 0.98 -0.57
C GLY A 95 -8.78 0.93 -0.25
N GLY A 96 -9.62 1.52 -1.09
CA GLY A 96 -11.08 1.48 -0.93
C GLY A 96 -11.64 0.07 -0.97
N LEU A 97 -11.21 -0.75 -1.93
CA LEU A 97 -11.59 -2.16 -2.02
C LEU A 97 -11.13 -2.97 -0.80
N LEU A 98 -9.88 -2.75 -0.34
CA LEU A 98 -9.36 -3.41 0.85
C LEU A 98 -10.09 -2.98 2.11
N PHE A 99 -10.60 -1.75 2.20
CA PHE A 99 -11.40 -1.34 3.34
C PHE A 99 -12.69 -2.16 3.47
N CYS A 100 -13.27 -2.64 2.37
CA CYS A 100 -14.44 -3.53 2.43
C CYS A 100 -14.14 -4.88 3.12
N THR A 101 -12.87 -5.29 3.20
CA THR A 101 -12.48 -6.53 3.89
C THR A 101 -12.60 -6.43 5.42
N THR A 102 -12.86 -5.24 5.96
CA THR A 102 -13.12 -5.06 7.39
C THR A 102 -14.30 -5.89 7.89
N VAL A 103 -15.30 -6.15 7.03
CA VAL A 103 -16.47 -7.00 7.35
C VAL A 103 -16.07 -8.45 7.64
N LEU A 104 -14.91 -8.88 7.15
CA LEU A 104 -14.42 -10.25 7.29
C LEU A 104 -13.59 -10.45 8.58
N SER A 105 -13.38 -9.40 9.37
CA SER A 105 -12.53 -9.44 10.57
C SER A 105 -13.12 -8.66 11.74
N GLY A 106 -13.10 -9.26 12.93
CA GLY A 106 -13.49 -8.59 14.18
C GLY A 106 -12.41 -7.66 14.75
N ARG A 107 -11.18 -7.67 14.22
CA ARG A 107 -10.07 -6.85 14.74
C ARG A 107 -9.91 -5.51 14.02
N THR A 108 -10.53 -5.33 12.87
CA THR A 108 -10.42 -4.11 12.06
C THR A 108 -11.47 -3.06 12.44
N PRO A 109 -11.40 -1.82 11.90
CA PRO A 109 -12.45 -0.81 12.10
C PRO A 109 -13.81 -1.30 11.57
N ASP A 110 -14.89 -0.69 12.05
CA ASP A 110 -16.21 -0.91 11.48
C ASP A 110 -16.25 -0.40 10.02
N ILE A 111 -16.96 -1.10 9.13
CA ILE A 111 -17.11 -0.68 7.72
C ILE A 111 -17.77 0.70 7.59
N THR A 112 -18.58 1.10 8.56
CA THR A 112 -19.26 2.40 8.60
C THR A 112 -18.44 3.51 9.27
N ASP A 113 -17.25 3.20 9.78
CA ASP A 113 -16.36 4.18 10.43
C ASP A 113 -15.69 5.10 9.39
N THR A 114 -16.37 6.20 9.09
CA THR A 114 -15.92 7.19 8.10
C THR A 114 -14.58 7.82 8.45
N ALA A 115 -14.29 8.02 9.73
CA ALA A 115 -13.01 8.55 10.17
C ALA A 115 -11.86 7.55 9.91
N ALA A 116 -12.09 6.26 10.18
CA ALA A 116 -11.11 5.22 9.85
C ALA A 116 -10.90 5.12 8.33
N LEU A 117 -11.97 5.17 7.54
CA LEU A 117 -11.89 5.19 6.07
C LEU A 117 -11.08 6.38 5.57
N SER A 118 -11.32 7.60 6.09
CA SER A 118 -10.57 8.79 5.69
C SER A 118 -9.09 8.69 6.01
N LEU A 119 -8.72 8.22 7.21
CA LEU A 119 -7.33 8.01 7.59
C LEU A 119 -6.64 6.96 6.71
N TRP A 120 -7.35 5.85 6.45
CA TRP A 120 -6.89 4.77 5.59
C TRP A 120 -6.61 5.24 4.15
N LEU A 121 -7.57 5.93 3.54
CA LEU A 121 -7.42 6.47 2.18
C LEU A 121 -6.37 7.58 2.11
N SER A 122 -6.21 8.38 3.17
CA SER A 122 -5.15 9.38 3.23
C SER A 122 -3.75 8.74 3.17
N GLY A 123 -3.55 7.63 3.90
CA GLY A 123 -2.31 6.86 3.81
C GLY A 123 -2.05 6.36 2.37
N HIS A 124 -3.07 5.81 1.72
CA HIS A 124 -2.95 5.30 0.35
C HIS A 124 -2.74 6.40 -0.69
N LEU A 125 -3.36 7.58 -0.49
CA LEU A 125 -3.11 8.76 -1.29
C LEU A 125 -1.64 9.18 -1.21
N ILE A 126 -1.10 9.30 0.01
CA ILE A 126 0.30 9.65 0.25
C ILE A 126 1.22 8.62 -0.40
N TYR A 127 0.97 7.32 -0.20
CA TYR A 127 1.75 6.25 -0.81
C TYR A 127 1.76 6.33 -2.35
N GLY A 128 0.59 6.42 -2.97
CA GLY A 128 0.48 6.53 -4.43
C GLY A 128 1.13 7.79 -4.99
N ALA A 129 1.01 8.92 -4.30
CA ALA A 129 1.65 10.17 -4.68
C ALA A 129 3.17 10.08 -4.61
N LEU A 130 3.73 9.49 -3.54
CA LEU A 130 5.17 9.31 -3.38
C LEU A 130 5.73 8.33 -4.42
N VAL A 131 5.07 7.20 -4.68
CA VAL A 131 5.47 6.25 -5.74
C VAL A 131 5.55 6.98 -7.08
N GLY A 132 4.46 7.67 -7.46
CA GLY A 132 4.40 8.39 -8.73
C GLY A 132 5.43 9.50 -8.83
N ALA A 133 5.64 10.27 -7.76
CA ALA A 133 6.63 11.34 -7.71
C ALA A 133 8.06 10.82 -7.88
N ILE A 134 8.44 9.76 -7.16
CA ILE A 134 9.77 9.15 -7.27
C ILE A 134 10.01 8.67 -8.71
N ILE A 135 9.05 7.97 -9.30
CA ILE A 135 9.15 7.48 -10.68
C ILE A 135 9.30 8.66 -11.67
N TYR A 136 8.54 9.72 -11.47
CA TYR A 136 8.57 10.92 -12.32
C TYR A 136 9.90 11.68 -12.23
N TYR A 137 10.36 12.01 -11.02
CA TYR A 137 11.52 12.87 -10.82
C TYR A 137 12.85 12.15 -11.02
N ILE A 138 12.94 10.87 -10.65
CA ILE A 138 14.20 10.10 -10.81
C ILE A 138 14.36 9.63 -12.26
N ARG A 139 13.35 9.77 -13.13
CA ARG A 139 13.36 9.30 -14.52
C ARG A 139 13.93 7.89 -14.60
N LEU A 140 13.34 6.98 -13.83
CA LEU A 140 13.87 5.62 -13.62
C LEU A 140 14.09 4.83 -14.93
N ASP A 141 13.45 5.26 -16.01
CA ASP A 141 13.52 4.72 -17.35
C ASP A 141 14.59 5.34 -18.25
N SER A 142 15.23 6.44 -17.83
CA SER A 142 16.35 7.05 -18.57
C SER A 142 17.66 6.29 -18.44
N ASP A 143 17.77 5.39 -17.45
CA ASP A 143 18.94 4.51 -17.26
C ASP A 143 18.89 3.21 -18.11
N GLU A 144 17.85 3.02 -18.92
CA GLU A 144 17.71 1.88 -19.85
C GLU A 144 18.21 2.20 -21.27
N ASN A 145 18.65 3.42 -21.55
CA ASN A 145 19.30 3.83 -22.82
C ASN A 145 20.81 3.98 -22.65
#